data_AF-A0A6J2YVT4-F1
#
_entry.id   AF-A0A6J2YVT4-F1
#
_cell.length_a   1.000
_cell.length_b   1.000
_cell.length_c   1.000
_cell.angle_alpha   90.00
_cell.angle_beta   90.00
_cell.angle_gamma   90.00
#
_symmetry.space_group_name_H-M   'P 1'
#
loop_
_entity.id
_entity.type
_entity.pdbx_description
1 polymer ?
#
loop_
_entity_poly.entity_id
_entity_poly.type
_entity_poly.pdbx_seq_one_letter_code
_entity_poly.pdbx_strand_id
1 'polypeptide(L)'
;MEPRFERGFTLQEALEIAYNEDIDEIFIEPPDASVLTDVDSGDEDGGGFVDNLSGGQLRAQAEVKLLDNNRIGGCTSDDQILSQESALSQRDSPILHNIMPQVNVSAKLEEFQWIQGDLEPSRQSFPDGNHLQYQNLSPVQLFEMFIDDEVLSILIEETSRYACSKTALIHV
;
A
#
# COMPACT_ATOMS: atom_id res chain seq x y z
N MET A 1 23.06 7.75 -2.98
CA MET A 1 23.38 6.51 -2.25
C MET A 1 22.06 5.96 -1.74
N GLU A 2 21.77 4.67 -1.93
CA GLU A 2 20.46 4.09 -1.60
C GLU A 2 20.28 3.92 -0.06
N PRO A 3 19.05 4.08 0.46
CA PRO A 3 18.74 3.83 1.86
C PRO A 3 18.89 2.33 2.17
N ARG A 4 19.48 2.03 3.33
CA ARG A 4 19.59 0.67 3.86
C ARG A 4 18.71 0.68 5.09
N PHE A 5 17.43 0.37 4.92
CA PHE A 5 16.42 0.40 5.99
C PHE A 5 16.79 -0.59 7.11
N GLU A 6 17.74 -0.20 7.95
CA GLU A 6 18.15 -0.89 9.16
C GLU A 6 17.17 -0.47 10.26
N ARG A 7 16.51 -1.46 10.88
CA ARG A 7 15.42 -1.23 11.83
C ARG A 7 15.98 -0.64 13.12
N GLY A 8 15.66 0.63 13.39
CA GLY A 8 16.22 1.36 14.53
C GLY A 8 15.22 2.18 15.33
N PHE A 9 14.51 3.09 14.67
CA PHE A 9 13.68 4.11 15.33
C PHE A 9 12.37 4.32 14.59
N THR A 10 11.38 4.84 15.31
CA THR A 10 10.16 5.39 14.74
C THR A 10 10.39 6.82 14.25
N LEU A 11 9.54 7.32 13.34
CA LEU A 11 9.59 8.70 12.87
C LEU A 11 9.48 9.70 14.04
N GLN A 12 8.68 9.39 15.05
CA GLN A 12 8.58 10.24 16.25
C GLN A 12 9.94 10.43 16.94
N GLU A 13 10.69 9.34 17.14
CA GLU A 13 12.02 9.39 17.76
C GLU A 13 13.03 10.08 16.85
N ALA A 14 12.96 9.84 15.53
CA ALA A 14 13.81 10.53 14.55
C ALA A 14 13.62 12.05 14.56
N LEU A 15 12.37 12.51 14.70
CA LEU A 15 12.07 13.93 14.84
C LEU A 15 12.57 14.49 16.18
N GLU A 16 12.44 13.76 17.28
CA GLU A 16 13.00 14.17 18.57
C GLU A 16 14.52 14.32 18.51
N ILE A 17 15.23 13.44 17.80
CA ILE A 17 16.66 13.58 17.54
C ILE A 17 16.93 14.84 16.71
N ALA A 18 16.16 15.08 15.64
CA ALA A 18 16.32 16.27 14.80
C ALA A 18 16.11 17.61 15.54
N TYR A 19 15.34 17.61 16.63
CA TYR A 19 15.18 18.79 17.48
C TYR A 19 16.37 19.04 18.41
N ASN A 20 17.13 17.99 18.74
CA ASN A 20 18.23 18.05 19.70
C ASN A 20 19.62 18.04 19.05
N GLU A 21 19.74 17.50 17.83
CA GLU A 21 20.99 17.28 17.10
C GLU A 21 20.94 17.82 15.66
N ASP A 22 22.11 18.16 15.11
CA ASP A 22 22.25 18.60 13.71
C ASP A 22 22.24 17.39 12.76
N ILE A 23 21.13 17.18 12.07
CA ILE A 23 20.92 16.08 11.12
C ILE A 23 20.89 16.56 9.66
N ASP A 24 21.26 15.69 8.73
CA ASP A 24 21.29 15.97 7.29
C ASP A 24 19.99 15.54 6.62
N GLU A 25 19.59 14.28 6.82
CA GLU A 25 18.42 13.67 6.15
C GLU A 25 17.69 12.68 7.08
N ILE A 26 16.36 12.62 6.95
CA ILE A 26 15.51 11.58 7.56
C ILE A 26 14.87 10.76 6.43
N PHE A 27 14.98 9.44 6.51
CA PHE A 27 14.29 8.49 5.64
C PHE A 27 13.18 7.79 6.41
N ILE A 28 12.02 7.59 5.78
CA ILE A 28 10.83 7.04 6.43
C ILE A 28 10.32 5.87 5.57
N GLU A 29 10.03 4.74 6.19
CA GLU A 29 9.36 3.60 5.56
C GLU A 29 7.85 3.88 5.47
N PRO A 30 7.14 3.42 4.41
CA PRO A 30 5.69 3.48 4.40
C PRO A 30 5.08 2.83 5.66
N PRO A 31 4.07 3.45 6.31
CA PRO A 31 3.42 2.85 7.47
C PRO A 31 2.68 1.56 7.10
N ASP A 32 2.53 0.65 8.06
CA ASP A 32 1.77 -0.60 7.86
C ASP A 32 0.33 -0.31 7.42
N ALA A 33 -0.14 -1.06 6.42
CA ALA A 33 -1.49 -0.90 5.90
C ALA A 33 -2.54 -1.21 6.99
N SER A 34 -3.39 -0.23 7.32
CA SER A 34 -4.58 -0.47 8.12
C SER A 34 -5.61 -1.23 7.26
N VAL A 35 -5.94 -2.46 7.66
CA VAL A 35 -6.75 -3.45 6.90
C VAL A 35 -8.20 -3.00 6.60
N LEU A 36 -8.63 -1.82 7.06
CA LEU A 36 -10.00 -1.31 6.87
C LEU A 36 -9.97 0.12 6.31
N THR A 37 -9.92 0.27 4.99
CA THR A 37 -10.15 1.57 4.33
C THR A 37 -11.10 1.41 3.14
N ASP A 38 -12.38 1.16 3.44
CA ASP A 38 -13.51 1.55 2.57
C ASP A 38 -14.00 2.98 2.87
N VAL A 39 -13.43 3.61 3.91
CA VAL A 39 -13.69 4.98 4.31
C VAL A 39 -12.98 5.91 3.32
N ASP A 40 -13.82 6.49 2.46
CA ASP A 40 -13.55 7.64 1.60
C ASP A 40 -12.53 8.59 2.25
N SER A 41 -11.41 8.83 1.55
CA SER A 41 -10.38 9.76 2.00
C SER A 41 -11.02 11.15 2.02
N GLY A 42 -11.47 11.54 3.22
CA GLY A 42 -12.18 12.80 3.48
C GLY A 42 -11.40 14.03 3.02
N ASP A 43 -12.11 15.16 3.01
CA ASP A 43 -11.64 16.47 2.55
C ASP A 43 -10.34 16.89 3.24
N GLU A 44 -9.22 16.60 2.59
CA GLU A 44 -7.88 16.96 3.02
C GLU A 44 -7.61 18.47 2.83
N ASP A 45 -8.60 19.34 3.06
CA ASP A 45 -8.47 20.80 2.95
C ASP A 45 -7.69 21.42 4.12
N GLY A 46 -7.14 20.58 5.01
CA GLY A 46 -6.26 20.98 6.12
C GLY A 46 -5.11 20.01 6.42
N GLY A 47 -4.91 18.98 5.59
CA GLY A 47 -3.77 18.05 5.67
C GLY A 47 -2.59 18.56 4.82
N GLY A 48 -1.36 18.19 5.17
CA GLY A 48 -0.17 18.51 4.36
C GLY A 48 0.78 19.55 4.94
N PHE A 49 0.49 20.14 6.10
CA PHE A 49 1.54 20.79 6.88
C PHE A 49 2.48 19.70 7.44
N VAL A 50 3.79 19.96 7.39
CA VAL A 50 4.83 19.02 7.86
C VAL A 50 4.66 18.57 9.32
N ASP A 51 3.89 19.32 10.10
CA ASP A 51 3.58 19.04 11.50
C ASP A 51 2.31 18.19 11.70
N ASN A 52 1.51 17.97 10.65
CA ASN A 52 0.23 17.24 10.73
C ASN A 52 0.40 15.77 10.32
N LEU A 53 1.38 15.10 10.92
CA LEU A 53 1.63 13.68 10.69
C LEU A 53 0.63 12.83 11.45
N SER A 54 0.00 11.88 10.76
CA SER A 54 -0.90 10.92 11.39
C SER A 54 -0.16 10.02 12.38
N GLY A 55 -0.88 9.46 13.36
CA GLY A 55 -0.30 8.49 14.29
C GLY A 55 0.23 7.22 13.63
N GLY A 56 -0.20 6.90 12.40
CA GLY A 56 0.39 5.84 11.59
C GLY A 56 1.77 6.23 11.05
N GLN A 57 1.90 7.44 10.51
CA GLN A 57 3.17 7.97 10.00
C GLN A 57 4.19 8.18 11.13
N LEU A 58 3.79 8.68 12.29
CA LEU A 58 4.70 8.88 13.43
C LEU A 58 5.30 7.58 13.98
N ARG A 59 4.57 6.46 13.83
CA ARG A 59 5.03 5.12 14.23
C ARG A 59 5.72 4.36 13.11
N ALA A 60 5.76 4.92 11.90
CA ALA A 60 6.48 4.33 10.80
C ALA A 60 7.97 4.27 11.12
N GLN A 61 8.65 3.26 10.60
CA GLN A 61 10.08 3.11 10.80
C GLN A 61 10.83 4.24 10.07
N ALA A 62 11.90 4.74 10.67
CA ALA A 62 12.70 5.81 10.12
C ALA A 62 14.20 5.62 10.38
N GLU A 63 15.02 6.18 9.49
CA GLU A 63 16.49 6.21 9.58
C GLU A 63 16.96 7.67 9.54
N VAL A 64 17.89 8.02 10.44
CA VAL A 64 18.47 9.36 10.52
C VAL A 64 19.92 9.35 10.06
N LYS A 65 20.26 10.30 9.20
CA LYS A 65 21.63 10.58 8.75
C LYS A 65 22.12 11.86 9.41
N LEU A 66 23.17 11.77 10.22
CA LEU A 66 23.79 12.92 10.87
C LEU A 66 24.73 13.66 9.90
N LEU A 67 25.01 14.94 10.18
CA LEU A 67 25.95 15.76 9.40
C LEU A 67 27.37 15.14 9.30
N ASP A 68 27.79 14.38 10.31
CA ASP A 68 29.08 13.69 10.35
C ASP A 68 29.11 12.37 9.54
N ASN A 69 28.10 12.14 8.68
CA ASN A 69 27.86 10.90 7.92
C ASN A 69 27.65 9.65 8.79
N ASN A 70 27.46 9.80 10.11
CA ASN A 70 27.10 8.70 10.99
C ASN A 70 25.60 8.40 10.84
N ARG A 71 25.25 7.11 10.71
CA ARG A 71 23.86 6.64 10.65
C ARG A 71 23.50 6.03 11.99
N ILE A 72 22.39 6.47 12.57
CA ILE A 72 21.93 5.97 13.85
C ILE A 72 20.58 5.30 13.60
N GLY A 73 20.57 3.97 13.68
CA GLY A 73 19.42 3.13 13.32
C GLY A 73 19.60 1.62 13.56
N GLY A 74 20.70 1.19 14.20
CA GLY A 74 20.95 -0.22 14.45
C GLY A 74 20.71 -0.57 15.92
N CYS A 75 19.76 -1.45 16.23
CA CYS A 75 19.78 -2.18 17.49
C CYS A 75 20.95 -3.19 17.47
N THR A 76 22.15 -2.77 17.89
CA THR A 76 23.26 -3.70 18.11
C THR A 76 23.11 -4.35 19.48
N SER A 77 22.53 -5.55 19.49
CA SER A 77 22.83 -6.52 20.56
C SER A 77 24.17 -7.16 20.24
N ASP A 78 25.22 -6.59 20.82
CA ASP A 78 26.53 -7.13 21.21
C ASP A 78 27.38 -8.04 20.26
N ASP A 79 28.66 -7.64 20.17
CA ASP A 79 29.91 -8.43 19.95
C ASP A 79 30.58 -8.60 18.55
N GLN A 80 31.58 -7.74 18.32
CA GLN A 80 32.97 -7.95 17.85
C GLN A 80 33.38 -8.88 16.66
N ILE A 81 34.04 -8.23 15.68
CA ILE A 81 35.35 -8.57 15.03
C ILE A 81 35.43 -9.68 13.94
N LEU A 82 35.54 -9.18 12.69
CA LEU A 82 36.64 -9.34 11.69
C LEU A 82 36.86 -10.65 10.87
N SER A 83 36.96 -10.40 9.56
CA SER A 83 37.76 -11.07 8.50
C SER A 83 37.18 -12.26 7.74
N GLN A 84 36.89 -11.97 6.46
CA GLN A 84 37.28 -12.72 5.25
C GLN A 84 37.31 -14.25 5.33
N GLU A 85 36.46 -14.92 4.56
CA GLU A 85 36.92 -15.69 3.40
C GLU A 85 35.77 -16.19 2.50
N SER A 86 36.21 -16.48 1.29
CA SER A 86 35.54 -16.82 0.05
C SER A 86 34.78 -18.16 -0.01
N ALA A 87 33.86 -18.19 -0.99
CA ALA A 87 33.59 -19.29 -1.92
C ALA A 87 32.47 -20.31 -1.59
N LEU A 88 31.50 -20.31 -2.53
CA LEU A 88 30.71 -21.44 -3.06
C LEU A 88 29.58 -21.99 -2.19
N SER A 89 28.34 -21.85 -2.68
CA SER A 89 27.62 -23.03 -3.22
C SER A 89 26.35 -22.63 -3.97
N GLN A 90 26.33 -22.98 -5.25
CA GLN A 90 25.16 -22.95 -6.13
C GLN A 90 24.07 -23.88 -5.59
N ARG A 91 22.83 -23.39 -5.56
CA ARG A 91 21.64 -24.26 -5.60
C ARG A 91 20.65 -23.69 -6.59
N ASP A 92 20.77 -24.19 -7.81
CA ASP A 92 19.75 -24.09 -8.84
C ASP A 92 18.49 -24.84 -8.43
N SER A 93 17.33 -24.21 -8.59
CA SER A 93 16.03 -24.87 -8.75
C SER A 93 15.12 -23.97 -9.60
N PRO A 94 14.36 -24.52 -10.56
CA PRO A 94 13.89 -23.80 -11.74
C PRO A 94 12.58 -23.05 -11.47
N ILE A 95 12.54 -21.76 -11.82
CA ILE A 95 11.29 -21.00 -11.92
C ILE A 95 10.73 -21.26 -13.32
N LEU A 96 9.58 -21.94 -13.39
CA LEU A 96 8.73 -21.96 -14.59
C LEU A 96 8.25 -20.54 -14.85
N HIS A 97 8.93 -19.86 -15.78
CA HIS A 97 8.50 -18.56 -16.29
C HIS A 97 7.25 -18.77 -17.13
N ASN A 98 6.09 -18.35 -16.61
CA ASN A 98 4.88 -18.21 -17.40
C ASN A 98 5.19 -17.22 -18.54
N ILE A 99 5.31 -17.75 -19.75
CA ILE A 99 5.51 -16.97 -20.98
C ILE A 99 4.22 -16.18 -21.22
N MET A 100 4.18 -14.93 -20.76
CA MET A 100 3.17 -13.98 -21.24
C MET A 100 3.40 -13.75 -22.74
N PRO A 101 2.35 -13.73 -23.58
CA PRO A 101 2.50 -13.39 -24.98
C PRO A 101 2.96 -11.93 -25.08
N GLN A 102 4.13 -11.72 -25.68
CA GLN A 102 4.63 -10.40 -26.02
C GLN A 102 3.74 -9.82 -27.14
N VAL A 103 2.75 -9.01 -26.77
CA VAL A 103 1.98 -8.22 -27.72
C VAL A 103 2.84 -7.02 -28.09
N ASN A 104 3.42 -7.05 -29.29
CA ASN A 104 4.05 -5.89 -29.92
C ASN A 104 2.97 -4.86 -30.29
N VAL A 105 2.58 -4.04 -29.32
CA VAL A 105 1.98 -2.74 -29.61
C VAL A 105 3.09 -1.72 -29.73
N SER A 106 3.47 -1.38 -30.96
CA SER A 106 4.16 -0.12 -31.22
C SER A 106 3.14 1.00 -31.03
N ALA A 107 2.79 1.25 -29.77
CA ALA A 107 2.04 2.43 -29.38
C ALA A 107 3.02 3.60 -29.50
N LYS A 108 2.87 4.38 -30.57
CA LYS A 108 3.45 5.71 -30.69
C LYS A 108 3.10 6.45 -29.39
N LEU A 109 4.08 6.64 -28.52
CA LEU A 109 3.95 7.48 -27.33
C LEU A 109 3.68 8.88 -27.84
N GLU A 110 2.41 9.28 -27.85
CA GLU A 110 2.09 10.69 -28.02
C GLU A 110 2.71 11.41 -26.82
N GLU A 111 3.62 12.35 -27.11
CA GLU A 111 4.22 13.20 -26.08
C GLU A 111 3.09 14.01 -25.45
N PHE A 112 2.75 13.67 -24.21
CA PHE A 112 1.75 14.38 -23.42
C PHE A 112 2.24 15.82 -23.20
N GLN A 113 1.47 16.79 -23.69
CA GLN A 113 1.69 18.20 -23.39
C GLN A 113 0.88 18.57 -22.16
N TRP A 114 1.58 19.05 -21.12
CA TRP A 114 0.93 19.67 -19.97
C TRP A 114 0.20 20.94 -20.42
N ILE A 115 -1.11 20.99 -20.18
CA ILE A 115 -1.93 22.17 -20.45
C ILE A 115 -2.01 22.95 -19.13
N GLN A 116 -1.65 24.23 -19.17
CA GLN A 116 -1.77 25.14 -18.03
C GLN A 116 -3.14 25.83 -18.09
N GLY A 117 -3.93 25.66 -17.04
CA GLY A 117 -5.28 26.23 -16.92
C GLY A 117 -6.18 25.34 -16.07
N ASP A 118 -7.36 25.84 -15.74
CA ASP A 118 -8.37 25.05 -15.04
C ASP A 118 -8.99 24.01 -15.99
N LEU A 119 -9.41 22.87 -15.44
CA LEU A 119 -10.22 21.91 -16.17
C LEU A 119 -11.59 22.54 -16.43
N GLU A 120 -11.80 23.01 -17.65
CA GLU A 120 -13.13 23.43 -18.08
C GLU A 120 -14.06 22.21 -18.02
N PRO A 121 -15.21 22.28 -17.33
CA PRO A 121 -16.15 21.19 -17.29
C PRO A 121 -16.56 20.87 -18.73
N SER A 122 -16.36 19.61 -19.11
CA SER A 122 -16.87 19.11 -20.38
C SER A 122 -18.37 19.47 -20.45
N ARG A 123 -18.77 20.28 -21.43
CA ARG A 123 -20.19 20.63 -21.66
C ARG A 123 -21.02 19.42 -22.11
N GLN A 124 -20.44 18.24 -22.18
CA GLN A 124 -21.16 17.02 -22.50
C GLN A 124 -21.96 16.62 -21.26
N SER A 125 -23.29 16.76 -21.35
CA SER A 125 -24.17 16.10 -20.39
C SER A 125 -23.94 14.60 -20.49
N PHE A 126 -23.91 13.92 -19.36
CA PHE A 126 -24.06 12.47 -19.36
C PHE A 126 -25.38 12.13 -20.07
N PRO A 127 -25.39 11.07 -20.91
CA PRO A 127 -26.64 10.58 -21.45
C PRO A 127 -27.53 10.11 -20.29
N ASP A 128 -28.83 10.36 -20.39
CA ASP A 128 -29.77 9.86 -19.40
C ASP A 128 -29.67 8.33 -19.31
N GLY A 129 -29.63 7.82 -18.08
CA GLY A 129 -29.66 6.39 -17.82
C GLY A 129 -30.96 5.78 -18.34
N ASN A 130 -30.86 4.69 -19.11
CA ASN A 130 -32.05 3.95 -19.50
C ASN A 130 -32.52 3.06 -18.34
N HIS A 131 -33.49 3.57 -17.57
CA HIS A 131 -34.08 2.82 -16.46
C HIS A 131 -35.38 2.08 -16.81
N LEU A 132 -35.82 2.09 -18.09
CA LEU A 132 -37.10 1.48 -18.50
C LEU A 132 -37.18 -0.01 -18.15
N GLN A 133 -36.06 -0.72 -18.23
CA GLN A 133 -35.99 -2.15 -17.92
C GLN A 133 -36.21 -2.48 -16.44
N TYR A 134 -36.12 -1.48 -15.56
CA TYR A 134 -36.23 -1.66 -14.11
C TYR A 134 -37.55 -1.14 -13.53
N GLN A 135 -38.36 -0.42 -14.30
CA GLN A 135 -39.55 0.28 -13.79
C GLN A 135 -40.61 -0.66 -13.19
N ASN A 136 -40.65 -1.92 -13.64
CA ASN A 136 -41.63 -2.91 -13.19
C ASN A 136 -41.05 -3.95 -12.22
N LEU A 137 -39.78 -3.80 -11.83
CA LEU A 137 -39.16 -4.73 -10.90
C LEU A 137 -39.49 -4.33 -9.46
N SER A 138 -39.76 -5.34 -8.63
CA SER A 138 -39.88 -5.13 -7.20
C SER A 138 -38.50 -4.83 -6.59
N PRO A 139 -38.44 -4.21 -5.39
CA PRO A 139 -37.18 -4.04 -4.67
C PRO A 139 -36.41 -5.34 -4.46
N VAL A 140 -37.11 -6.47 -4.29
CA VAL A 140 -36.49 -7.79 -4.16
C VAL A 140 -35.85 -8.24 -5.47
N GLN A 141 -36.54 -8.07 -6.58
CA GLN A 141 -36.00 -8.42 -7.90
C GLN A 141 -34.80 -7.54 -8.27
N LEU A 142 -34.83 -6.25 -7.92
CA LEU A 142 -33.68 -5.37 -8.09
C LEU A 142 -32.48 -5.83 -7.25
N PHE A 143 -32.71 -6.27 -6.02
CA PHE A 143 -31.66 -6.83 -5.16
C PHE A 143 -31.07 -8.13 -5.74
N GLU A 144 -31.92 -9.04 -6.21
CA GLU A 144 -31.52 -10.31 -6.83
C GLU A 144 -30.70 -10.13 -8.11
N MET A 145 -30.79 -8.98 -8.80
CA MET A 145 -29.90 -8.68 -9.93
C MET A 145 -28.43 -8.48 -9.51
N PHE A 146 -28.18 -8.09 -8.26
CA PHE A 146 -26.83 -7.89 -7.73
C PHE A 146 -26.34 -9.09 -6.93
N ILE A 147 -27.24 -9.72 -6.16
CA ILE A 147 -26.96 -10.88 -5.32
C ILE A 147 -27.81 -12.03 -5.83
N ASP A 148 -27.26 -12.78 -6.78
CA ASP A 148 -27.89 -13.97 -7.34
C ASP A 148 -27.52 -15.23 -6.54
N ASP A 149 -28.03 -16.37 -6.99
CA ASP A 149 -27.76 -17.68 -6.36
C ASP A 149 -26.28 -18.05 -6.39
N GLU A 150 -25.51 -17.57 -7.38
CA GLU A 150 -24.07 -17.82 -7.47
C GLU A 150 -23.34 -17.07 -6.36
N VAL A 151 -23.57 -15.76 -6.22
CA VAL A 151 -22.99 -14.97 -5.14
C VAL A 151 -23.40 -15.53 -3.78
N LEU A 152 -24.67 -15.91 -3.62
CA LEU A 152 -25.16 -16.51 -2.38
C LEU A 152 -24.46 -17.84 -2.08
N SER A 153 -24.21 -18.67 -3.09
CA SER A 153 -23.50 -19.94 -2.92
C SER A 153 -22.07 -19.73 -2.44
N ILE A 154 -21.35 -18.74 -2.98
CA ILE A 154 -20.00 -18.38 -2.57
C ILE A 154 -20.00 -17.91 -1.11
N LEU A 155 -20.94 -17.04 -0.74
CA LEU A 155 -21.07 -16.55 0.63
C LEU A 155 -21.31 -17.68 1.62
N ILE A 156 -22.16 -18.66 1.28
CA ILE A 156 -22.44 -19.82 2.13
C ILE A 156 -21.19 -20.69 2.27
N GLU A 157 -20.50 -20.97 1.16
CA GLU A 157 -19.31 -21.81 1.15
C GLU A 157 -18.20 -21.21 2.01
N GLU A 158 -17.86 -19.95 1.79
CA GLU A 158 -16.79 -19.27 2.53
C GLU A 158 -17.16 -19.05 4.00
N THR A 159 -18.42 -18.70 4.31
CA THR A 159 -18.88 -18.59 5.69
C THR A 159 -18.76 -19.94 6.43
N SER A 160 -19.07 -21.04 5.75
CA SER A 160 -18.96 -22.39 6.32
C SER A 160 -17.49 -22.77 6.56
N ARG A 161 -16.60 -22.51 5.60
CA ARG A 161 -15.16 -22.73 5.74
C ARG A 161 -14.59 -21.92 6.90
N TYR A 162 -14.95 -20.65 7.01
CA TYR A 162 -14.55 -19.79 8.11
C TYR A 162 -15.04 -20.32 9.46
N ALA A 163 -16.31 -20.71 9.55
CA ALA A 163 -16.89 -21.26 10.78
C ALA A 163 -16.19 -22.56 11.23
N CYS A 164 -15.87 -23.46 10.30
CA CYS A 164 -15.10 -24.66 10.58
C CYS A 164 -13.69 -24.32 11.10
N SER A 165 -12.99 -23.39 10.44
CA SER A 165 -11.64 -22.95 10.84
C SER A 165 -11.64 -22.34 12.26
N LYS A 166 -12.60 -21.46 12.55
CA LYS A 166 -12.70 -20.79 13.85
C LYS A 166 -13.11 -21.74 14.96
N THR A 167 -13.99 -22.70 14.69
CA THR A 167 -14.38 -23.73 15.68
C THR A 167 -13.23 -24.70 15.94
N ALA A 168 -12.45 -25.06 14.91
CA ALA A 168 -11.26 -25.88 15.07
C ALA A 168 -10.16 -25.20 15.92
N LEU A 169 -10.03 -23.87 15.85
CA LEU A 169 -9.10 -23.09 16.67
C LEU A 169 -9.51 -22.99 18.16
N ILE A 170 -10.74 -23.35 18.54
CA ILE A 170 -11.21 -23.29 19.94
C ILE A 170 -10.87 -24.59 20.71
N HIS A 171 -10.37 -25.63 20.03
CA HIS A 171 -10.04 -26.93 20.63
C HIS A 171 -8.54 -27.30 20.64
N VAL A 172 -7.65 -26.32 20.50
CA VAL A 172 -6.19 -26.47 20.70
C VAL A 172 -5.73 -25.51 21.80
#